data_AF-A0A7C6YAK8-F1
#
_entry.id   AF-A0A7C6YAK8-F1
#
_cell.length_a   1.000
_cell.length_b   1.000
_cell.length_c   1.000
_cell.angle_alpha   90.00
_cell.angle_beta   90.00
_cell.angle_gamma   90.00
#
_symmetry.space_group_name_H-M   'P 1'
#
loop_
_entity.id
_entity.type
_entity.pdbx_description
1 polymer ?
#
loop_
_entity_poly.entity_id
_entity_poly.type
_entity_poly.pdbx_seq_one_letter_code
_entity_poly.pdbx_strand_id
1 'polypeptide(L)' 'LITNFHLPKSTLLMLISAFYTKEKIIKAYQHAIEKKYRFFSFGDAMFIK' A
#
# COMPACT_ATOMS: atom_id res chain seq x y z
N LEU A 1 -2.33 3.48 10.61
CA LEU A 1 -2.15 4.38 9.45
C LEU A 1 -3.18 4.06 8.38
N ILE A 2 -3.99 5.05 7.99
CA ILE A 2 -4.85 4.98 6.79
C ILE A 2 -4.11 5.71 5.67
N THR A 3 -3.92 5.08 4.52
CA THR A 3 -3.21 5.66 3.37
C THR A 3 -3.66 4.99 2.07
N ASN A 4 -3.45 5.62 0.92
CA ASN A 4 -3.81 5.02 -0.37
C ASN A 4 -2.80 3.92 -0.79
N PHE A 5 -3.12 3.20 -1.88
CA PHE A 5 -2.12 2.36 -2.56
C PHE A 5 -1.22 3.21 -3.46
N HIS A 6 0.09 3.19 -3.18
CA HIS A 6 1.13 4.00 -3.81
C HIS A 6 2.03 3.17 -4.74
N LEU A 7 2.65 3.79 -5.73
CA LEU A 7 3.58 3.08 -6.59
C LEU A 7 4.86 2.63 -5.85
N PRO A 8 5.50 1.54 -6.32
CA PRO A 8 6.83 1.14 -5.86
C PRO A 8 7.83 2.29 -6.01
N LYS A 9 8.73 2.47 -5.03
CA LYS A 9 9.77 3.53 -4.99
C LYS A 9 9.29 4.97 -4.70
N SER A 10 8.06 5.14 -4.21
CA SER A 10 7.62 6.44 -3.68
C SER A 10 8.20 6.71 -2.28
N THR A 11 8.35 7.98 -1.91
CA THR A 11 8.73 8.40 -0.54
C THR A 11 7.70 7.94 0.50
N LEU A 12 6.42 7.84 0.10
CA LEU A 12 5.34 7.26 0.90
C LEU A 12 5.56 5.77 1.20
N LEU A 13 6.10 5.00 0.26
CA LEU A 13 6.48 3.61 0.52
C LEU A 13 7.61 3.52 1.57
N MET A 14 8.54 4.47 1.55
CA MET A 14 9.60 4.56 2.56
C MET A 14 9.04 4.89 3.94
N LEU A 15 8.07 5.82 4.04
CA LEU A 15 7.36 6.11 5.28
C LEU A 15 6.63 4.87 5.83
N ILE A 16 5.88 4.15 4.98
CA ILE A 16 5.16 2.94 5.39
C ILE A 16 6.15 1.85 5.86
N SER A 17 7.35 1.78 5.28
CA SER A 17 8.39 0.82 5.67
C SER A 17 8.95 1.06 7.07
N ALA A 18 8.79 2.26 7.64
CA ALA A 18 9.15 2.53 9.04
C ALA A 18 8.12 1.96 10.03
N PHE A 19 6.87 1.77 9.60
CA PHE A 19 5.79 1.27 10.45
C PHE A 19 5.53 -0.24 10.25
N TYR A 20 5.82 -0.79 9.07
CA TYR A 20 5.46 -2.17 8.70
C TYR A 20 6.55 -2.90 7.93
N THR A 21 6.54 -4.24 8.03
CA THR A 21 7.49 -5.08 7.28
C THR A 21 7.16 -5.11 5.79
N LYS A 22 8.21 -5.12 4.97
CA LYS A 22 8.12 -5.16 3.50
C LYS A 22 7.27 -6.33 2.99
N GLU A 23 7.36 -7.50 3.61
CA GLU A 23 6.60 -8.70 3.22
C GLU A 23 5.09 -8.53 3.39
N LYS A 24 4.65 -7.92 4.51
CA LYS A 24 3.23 -7.64 4.75
C LYS A 24 2.67 -6.65 3.74
N ILE A 25 3.47 -5.63 3.40
CA ILE A 25 3.09 -4.64 2.37
C ILE A 25 2.95 -5.34 1.02
N ILE A 26 3.94 -6.14 0.60
CA ILE A 26 3.91 -6.85 -0.70
C ILE A 26 2.68 -7.77 -0.80
N LYS A 27 2.38 -8.54 0.26
CA LYS A 27 1.19 -9.40 0.29
C LYS A 27 -0.11 -8.60 0.14
N ALA A 28 -0.22 -7.45 0.81
CA ALA A 28 -1.39 -6.58 0.67
C ALA A 28 -1.52 -6.00 -0.75
N TYR A 29 -0.41 -5.63 -1.40
CA TYR A 29 -0.42 -5.17 -2.79
C TYR A 29 -0.83 -6.27 -3.76
N GLN A 30 -0.32 -7.50 -3.60
CA GLN A 30 -0.72 -8.64 -4.42
C GLN A 30 -2.22 -8.89 -4.30
N HIS A 31 -2.76 -8.89 -3.08
CA HIS A 31 -4.19 -9.02 -2.85
C HIS A 31 -5.01 -7.91 -3.54
N ALA A 32 -4.56 -6.66 -3.42
CA ALA A 32 -5.22 -5.52 -4.05
C ALA A 32 -5.22 -5.62 -5.59
N ILE A 33 -4.14 -6.12 -6.20
CA ILE A 33 -4.04 -6.38 -7.64
C ILE A 33 -5.00 -7.50 -8.06
N GLU A 34 -4.99 -8.64 -7.37
CA GLU A 34 -5.87 -9.78 -7.68
C GLU A 34 -7.35 -9.39 -7.62
N LYS A 35 -7.70 -8.53 -6.66
CA LYS A 35 -9.07 -8.02 -6.47
C LYS A 35 -9.40 -6.77 -7.28
N LYS A 36 -8.47 -6.30 -8.14
CA LYS A 36 -8.64 -5.12 -9.01
C LYS A 36 -9.03 -3.85 -8.25
N TYR A 37 -8.40 -3.61 -7.09
CA TYR A 37 -8.53 -2.35 -6.37
C TYR A 37 -8.03 -1.19 -7.24
N ARG A 38 -8.56 0.00 -7.00
CA ARG A 38 -8.13 1.23 -7.66
C ARG A 38 -6.93 1.79 -6.90
N PHE A 39 -5.86 2.09 -7.61
CA PHE A 39 -4.63 2.65 -7.03
C PHE A 39 -4.63 4.18 -7.14
N PHE A 40 -3.63 4.86 -6.55
CA PHE A 40 -3.40 6.31 -6.60
C PHE A 40 -4.32 7.18 -5.74
N SER A 41 -4.28 8.50 -5.98
CA SER A 41 -4.88 9.55 -5.17
C SER A 41 -6.39 9.42 -4.97
N PHE A 42 -7.10 8.92 -5.98
CA PHE A 42 -8.56 8.73 -5.96
C PHE A 42 -8.97 7.25 -5.94
N GLY A 43 -8.00 6.38 -5.63
CA GLY A 43 -8.21 4.95 -5.52
C GLY A 43 -8.78 4.54 -4.18
N ASP A 44 -8.65 3.26 -3.90
CA ASP A 44 -9.03 2.66 -2.64
C ASP A 44 -7.93 2.88 -1.59
N ALA A 45 -8.31 2.75 -0.31
CA ALA A 45 -7.42 2.95 0.81
C ALA A 45 -6.93 1.62 1.41
N MET A 46 -5.74 1.66 1.97
CA MET A 46 -5.13 0.63 2.78
C MET A 46 -5.17 1.07 4.26
N PHE A 47 -5.61 0.17 5.13
CA PHE A 47 -5.49 0.33 6.57
C PHE A 47 -4.36 -0.54 7.11
N ILE A 48 -3.46 0.10 7.84
CA ILE A 48 -2.26 -0.50 8.42
C ILE A 48 -2.37 -0.33 9.94
N LYS A 49 -2.46 -1.42 10.71
CA LYS A 49 -2.66 -1.38 12.16
C LYS A 49 -1.34 -1.25 12.92
#